data_AF-A0A535JE87-F1
#
_entry.id   AF-A0A535JE87-F1
#
_cell.length_a   1.000
_cell.length_b   1.000
_cell.length_c   1.000
_cell.angle_alpha   90.00
_cell.angle_beta   90.00
_cell.angle_gamma   90.00
#
_symmetry.space_group_name_H-M   'P 1'
#
loop_
_entity.id
_entity.type
_entity.pdbx_description
1 polymer ?
#
loop_
_entity_poly.entity_id
_entity_poly.type
_entity_poly.pdbx_seq_one_letter_code
_entity_poly.pdbx_strand_id
1 'polypeptide(L)'
;MSDAPPEHDPAQAPVESLYTHPASPFMRTESSLPPQVAGLPAPMSPVQSTWITYRSQIEIGLALLAYMMFLLGSVTILRGNPDTSWRYVIAVVPVAPAAVVVFLFVRRLARLDELQKRIQTEAFGFSLGATALITFAYGFLEGAGMPHLNWTYILPLMAALWAVGAAIFTFRYR
;
A
#
# COMPACT_ATOMS: atom_id res chain seq x y z
N MET A 1 67.01 49.85 -15.52
CA MET A 1 65.89 49.88 -16.48
C MET A 1 65.99 48.61 -17.29
N SER A 2 65.08 47.64 -17.28
CA SER A 2 63.85 47.43 -16.53
C SER A 2 63.51 45.94 -16.72
N ASP A 3 63.57 45.13 -15.66
CA ASP A 3 63.00 43.78 -15.69
C ASP A 3 61.55 43.89 -15.19
N ALA A 4 60.60 43.95 -16.12
CA ALA A 4 59.18 43.87 -15.82
C ALA A 4 58.82 42.39 -15.50
N PRO A 5 58.02 42.11 -14.46
CA PRO A 5 57.57 40.76 -14.19
C PRO A 5 56.61 40.29 -15.32
N PRO A 6 56.61 38.99 -15.66
CA PRO A 6 55.77 38.47 -16.74
C PRO A 6 54.28 38.68 -16.43
N GLU A 7 53.56 39.28 -17.37
CA GLU A 7 52.10 39.43 -17.32
C GLU A 7 51.44 38.05 -17.17
N HIS A 8 50.68 37.88 -16.10
CA HIS A 8 49.90 36.68 -15.85
C HIS A 8 48.64 36.76 -16.74
N ASP A 9 48.63 35.99 -17.83
CA ASP A 9 47.48 35.88 -18.73
C ASP A 9 46.29 35.25 -17.98
N PRO A 10 45.22 36.00 -17.68
CA PRO A 10 44.07 35.49 -16.92
C PRO A 10 43.30 34.40 -17.68
N ALA A 11 43.57 34.18 -18.98
CA ALA A 11 42.99 33.10 -19.76
C ALA A 11 43.70 31.74 -19.59
N GLN A 12 44.90 31.72 -18.99
CA GLN A 12 45.69 30.50 -18.74
C GLN A 12 45.65 30.04 -17.28
N ALA A 13 44.91 30.74 -16.42
CA ALA A 13 44.63 30.25 -15.08
C ALA A 13 43.86 28.91 -15.19
N PRO A 14 44.32 27.82 -14.54
CA PRO A 14 43.57 26.58 -14.49
C PRO A 14 42.16 26.89 -14.00
N VAL A 15 41.14 26.46 -14.75
CA VAL A 15 39.75 26.60 -14.33
C VAL A 15 39.57 25.71 -13.11
N GLU A 16 39.78 26.29 -11.92
CA GLU A 16 39.57 25.66 -10.62
C GLU A 16 38.13 25.15 -10.62
N SER A 17 37.97 23.84 -10.85
CA SER A 17 36.63 23.28 -11.01
C SER A 17 35.90 23.47 -9.69
N LEU A 18 34.67 24.02 -9.76
CA LEU A 18 33.83 24.33 -8.59
C LEU A 18 33.55 23.10 -7.68
N TYR A 19 33.98 21.92 -8.11
CA TYR A 19 33.83 20.63 -7.47
C TYR A 19 35.06 20.20 -6.64
N THR A 20 36.21 20.87 -6.80
CA THR A 20 37.47 20.52 -6.11
C THR A 20 37.62 21.21 -4.76
N HIS A 21 36.76 22.17 -4.44
CA HIS A 21 36.81 22.85 -3.15
C HIS A 21 36.37 21.88 -2.02
N PRO A 22 37.16 21.70 -0.95
CA PRO A 22 36.88 20.77 0.15
C PRO A 22 35.63 21.12 1.00
N ALA A 23 34.85 22.10 0.57
CA ALA A 23 33.63 22.57 1.21
C ALA A 23 32.43 22.57 0.24
N SER A 24 32.42 21.65 -0.75
CA SER A 24 31.29 21.48 -1.65
C SER A 24 30.02 21.14 -0.84
N PRO A 25 28.91 21.88 -0.98
CA PRO A 25 27.65 21.59 -0.29
C PRO A 25 27.02 20.26 -0.74
N PHE A 26 27.57 19.63 -1.79
CA PHE A 26 27.15 18.32 -2.31
C PHE A 26 28.05 17.16 -1.85
N MET A 27 29.20 17.44 -1.22
CA MET A 27 29.89 16.43 -0.42
C MET A 27 29.05 16.24 0.83
N ARG A 28 28.25 15.16 0.85
CA ARG A 28 27.70 14.63 2.09
C ARG A 28 28.89 14.48 3.02
N THR A 29 28.94 15.30 4.08
CA THR A 29 29.77 15.02 5.24
C THR A 29 29.37 13.60 5.61
N GLU A 30 30.21 12.61 5.28
CA GLU A 30 30.13 11.31 5.95
C GLU A 30 30.11 11.72 7.41
N SER A 31 28.95 11.59 8.05
CA SER A 31 28.87 11.81 9.48
C SER A 31 29.87 10.81 10.01
N SER A 32 31.04 11.29 10.42
CA SER A 32 31.93 10.54 11.28
C SER A 32 31.13 10.41 12.57
N LEU A 33 30.17 9.49 12.56
CA LEU A 33 29.66 8.87 13.76
C LEU A 33 30.95 8.52 14.49
N PRO A 34 31.14 9.01 15.73
CA PRO A 34 32.29 8.59 16.51
C PRO A 34 32.36 7.08 16.36
N PRO A 35 33.54 6.50 16.02
CA PRO A 35 33.68 5.07 15.83
C PRO A 35 32.93 4.42 16.97
N GLN A 36 31.85 3.72 16.63
CA GLN A 36 30.91 3.15 17.60
C GLN A 36 31.76 2.63 18.73
N VAL A 37 31.67 3.23 19.92
CA VAL A 37 32.58 2.93 21.04
C VAL A 37 32.63 1.42 21.12
N ALA A 38 33.76 0.85 20.71
CA ALA A 38 33.87 -0.56 20.40
C ALA A 38 33.63 -1.32 21.70
N GLY A 39 32.41 -1.83 21.88
CA GLY A 39 31.98 -2.44 23.14
C GLY A 39 30.64 -1.97 23.72
N LEU A 40 30.01 -0.92 23.20
CA LEU A 40 28.60 -0.69 23.53
C LEU A 40 27.74 -1.75 22.81
N PRO A 41 26.91 -2.52 23.54
CA PRO A 41 25.96 -3.42 22.89
C PRO A 41 25.12 -2.59 21.91
N ALA A 42 24.94 -3.10 20.70
CA ALA A 42 24.07 -2.48 19.71
C ALA A 42 22.74 -2.13 20.40
N PRO A 43 22.17 -0.92 20.18
CA PRO A 43 20.86 -0.61 20.73
C PRO A 43 19.93 -1.75 20.32
N MET A 44 19.40 -2.47 21.30
CA MET A 44 18.42 -3.52 21.05
C MET A 44 17.37 -2.88 20.15
N SER A 45 17.13 -3.48 18.98
CA SER A 45 16.07 -3.00 18.10
C SER A 45 14.82 -2.82 18.95
N PRO A 46 14.12 -1.67 18.85
CA PRO A 46 12.91 -1.49 19.63
C PRO A 46 12.02 -2.68 19.29
N VAL A 47 11.77 -3.53 20.29
CA VAL A 47 10.80 -4.63 20.19
C VAL A 47 9.53 -3.96 19.71
N GLN A 48 9.23 -4.08 18.41
CA GLN A 48 8.07 -3.45 17.83
C GLN A 48 6.89 -3.95 18.63
N SER A 49 6.27 -3.07 19.42
CA SER A 49 5.30 -3.49 20.43
C SER A 49 4.18 -4.22 19.72
N THR A 50 4.02 -5.50 20.01
CA THR A 50 2.94 -6.36 19.51
C THR A 50 1.58 -5.67 19.64
N TRP A 51 1.45 -4.80 20.66
CA TRP A 51 0.33 -3.91 20.92
C TRP A 51 -0.14 -3.05 19.73
N ILE A 52 0.75 -2.48 18.92
CA ILE A 52 0.37 -1.66 17.75
C ILE A 52 -0.31 -2.53 16.67
N THR A 53 0.21 -3.74 16.49
CA THR A 53 -0.37 -4.72 15.57
C THR A 53 -1.75 -5.15 16.06
N TYR A 54 -1.90 -5.52 17.33
CA TYR A 54 -3.19 -5.91 17.90
C TYR A 54 -4.23 -4.78 17.84
N ARG A 55 -3.85 -3.55 18.19
CA ARG A 55 -4.75 -2.40 18.10
C ARG A 55 -5.33 -2.24 16.69
N SER A 56 -4.49 -2.33 15.66
CA SER A 56 -4.97 -2.20 14.28
C SER A 56 -5.79 -3.41 13.81
N GLN A 57 -5.57 -4.62 14.36
CA GLN A 57 -6.44 -5.78 14.08
C GLN A 57 -7.82 -5.56 14.70
N ILE A 58 -7.87 -5.04 15.93
CA ILE A 58 -9.10 -4.71 16.64
C ILE A 58 -9.86 -3.59 15.91
N GLU A 59 -9.18 -2.55 15.42
CA GLU A 59 -9.80 -1.46 14.64
C GLU A 59 -10.48 -2.00 13.37
N ILE A 60 -9.79 -2.85 12.60
CA ILE A 60 -10.37 -3.48 11.40
C ILE A 60 -11.50 -4.45 11.77
N GLY A 61 -11.33 -5.25 12.82
CA GLY A 61 -12.34 -6.18 13.30
C GLY A 61 -13.62 -5.48 13.75
N LEU A 62 -13.49 -4.36 14.47
CA LEU A 62 -14.62 -3.53 14.89
C LEU A 62 -15.30 -2.88 13.68
N ALA A 63 -14.53 -2.39 12.70
CA ALA A 63 -15.08 -1.81 11.47
C ALA A 63 -15.85 -2.87 10.64
N LEU A 64 -15.33 -4.10 10.56
CA LEU A 64 -16.02 -5.23 9.92
C LEU A 64 -17.31 -5.60 10.67
N LEU A 65 -17.28 -5.62 12.01
CA LEU A 65 -18.46 -5.87 12.82
C LEU A 65 -19.53 -4.79 12.62
N ALA A 66 -19.13 -3.52 12.60
CA ALA A 66 -20.02 -2.41 12.30
C ALA A 66 -20.62 -2.52 10.89
N TYR A 67 -19.78 -2.86 9.89
CA TYR A 67 -20.26 -3.14 8.53
C TYR A 67 -21.29 -4.27 8.51
N MET A 68 -21.05 -5.37 9.21
CA MET A 68 -22.01 -6.48 9.30
C MET A 68 -23.32 -6.08 9.97
N MET A 69 -23.27 -5.32 11.07
CA MET A 69 -24.49 -4.82 11.72
C MET A 69 -25.31 -3.94 10.79
N PHE A 70 -24.65 -3.01 10.07
CA PHE A 70 -25.32 -2.11 9.13
C PHE A 70 -25.89 -2.86 7.92
N LEU A 71 -25.15 -3.85 7.39
CA LEU A 71 -25.61 -4.67 6.28
C LEU A 71 -26.84 -5.50 6.67
N LEU A 72 -26.76 -6.24 7.78
CA LEU A 72 -27.87 -7.07 8.25
C LEU A 72 -29.08 -6.20 8.62
N GLY A 73 -28.86 -5.07 9.28
CA GLY A 73 -29.92 -4.10 9.59
C GLY A 73 -30.60 -3.57 8.32
N SER A 74 -29.82 -3.11 7.34
CA SER A 74 -30.32 -2.63 6.06
C SER A 74 -31.17 -3.70 5.35
N VAL A 75 -30.64 -4.92 5.19
CA VAL A 75 -31.36 -6.02 4.54
C VAL A 75 -32.65 -6.38 5.29
N THR A 76 -32.62 -6.40 6.62
CA THR A 76 -33.79 -6.76 7.44
C THR A 76 -34.89 -5.71 7.31
N ILE A 77 -34.53 -4.42 7.35
CA ILE A 77 -35.47 -3.31 7.18
C ILE A 77 -36.08 -3.33 5.78
N LEU A 78 -35.27 -3.54 4.73
CA LEU A 78 -35.74 -3.61 3.35
C LEU A 78 -36.69 -4.79 3.10
N ARG A 79 -36.40 -5.96 3.70
CA ARG A 79 -37.28 -7.13 3.59
C ARG A 79 -38.64 -6.91 4.26
N GLY A 80 -38.68 -6.15 5.35
CA GLY A 80 -39.93 -5.81 6.05
C GLY A 80 -40.73 -4.68 5.39
N ASN A 81 -40.11 -3.87 4.52
CA ASN A 81 -40.71 -2.66 3.94
C ASN A 81 -40.38 -2.50 2.43
N PRO A 82 -40.87 -3.41 1.56
CA PRO A 82 -40.44 -3.50 0.16
C PRO A 82 -40.84 -2.30 -0.73
N ASP A 83 -41.97 -1.67 -0.47
CA ASP A 83 -42.58 -0.64 -1.35
C ASP A 83 -42.30 0.80 -0.93
N THR A 84 -41.36 0.99 0.00
CA THR A 84 -41.09 2.30 0.58
C THR A 84 -40.13 3.14 -0.27
N SER A 85 -40.46 4.43 -0.44
CA SER A 85 -39.68 5.36 -1.28
C SER A 85 -38.23 5.56 -0.79
N TRP A 86 -37.96 5.38 0.50
CA TRP A 86 -36.62 5.53 1.10
C TRP A 86 -35.73 4.29 0.99
N ARG A 87 -36.19 3.19 0.37
CA ARG A 87 -35.45 1.92 0.29
C ARG A 87 -34.03 2.05 -0.27
N TYR A 88 -33.83 2.93 -1.24
CA TYR A 88 -32.51 3.15 -1.86
C TYR A 88 -31.52 3.80 -0.89
N VAL A 89 -31.99 4.70 -0.03
CA VAL A 89 -31.14 5.32 1.00
C VAL A 89 -30.64 4.24 1.95
N ILE A 90 -31.54 3.39 2.44
CA ILE A 90 -31.18 2.31 3.37
C ILE A 90 -30.32 1.23 2.68
N ALA A 91 -30.53 0.96 1.39
CA ALA A 91 -29.69 0.02 0.64
C ALA A 91 -28.22 0.44 0.58
N VAL A 92 -27.94 1.75 0.59
CA VAL A 92 -26.58 2.31 0.47
C VAL A 92 -25.92 2.55 1.84
N VAL A 93 -26.69 2.56 2.93
CA VAL A 93 -26.18 2.72 4.31
C VAL A 93 -24.95 1.84 4.64
N PRO A 94 -24.88 0.55 4.24
CA PRO A 94 -23.72 -0.30 4.53
C PRO A 94 -22.43 0.11 3.81
N VAL A 95 -22.50 0.98 2.80
CA VAL A 95 -21.32 1.46 2.05
C VAL A 95 -20.44 2.35 2.93
N ALA A 96 -21.02 3.12 3.85
CA ALA A 96 -20.26 3.99 4.75
C ALA A 96 -19.29 3.20 5.65
N PRO A 97 -19.71 2.18 6.43
CA PRO A 97 -18.78 1.38 7.20
C PRO A 97 -17.85 0.54 6.33
N ALA A 98 -18.29 0.09 5.14
CA ALA A 98 -17.39 -0.58 4.19
C ALA A 98 -16.23 0.33 3.75
N ALA A 99 -16.49 1.62 3.49
CA ALA A 99 -15.45 2.58 3.16
C ALA A 99 -14.43 2.77 4.30
N VAL A 100 -14.87 2.73 5.55
CA VAL A 100 -13.98 2.76 6.73
C VAL A 100 -13.08 1.53 6.75
N VAL A 101 -13.62 0.33 6.50
CA VAL A 101 -12.82 -0.90 6.40
C VAL A 101 -11.74 -0.78 5.33
N VAL A 102 -12.12 -0.30 4.13
CA VAL A 102 -11.16 -0.08 3.03
C VAL A 102 -10.09 0.94 3.43
N PHE A 103 -10.46 2.06 4.04
CA PHE A 103 -9.52 3.07 4.49
C PHE A 103 -8.51 2.51 5.50
N LEU A 104 -8.97 1.77 6.51
CA LEU A 104 -8.11 1.13 7.51
C LEU A 104 -7.20 0.08 6.89
N PHE A 105 -7.71 -0.69 5.94
CA PHE A 105 -6.95 -1.68 5.18
C PHE A 105 -5.82 -1.02 4.38
N VAL A 106 -6.13 0.01 3.58
CA VAL A 106 -5.13 0.75 2.78
C VAL A 106 -4.08 1.40 3.68
N ARG A 107 -4.50 2.03 4.79
CA ARG A 107 -3.58 2.59 5.78
C ARG A 107 -2.62 1.55 6.33
N ARG A 108 -3.08 0.31 6.51
CA ARG A 108 -2.23 -0.80 6.93
C ARG A 108 -1.27 -1.25 5.85
N LEU A 109 -1.77 -1.39 4.62
CA LEU A 109 -0.96 -1.79 3.46
C LEU A 109 0.22 -0.83 3.25
N ALA A 110 0.00 0.47 3.47
CA ALA A 110 1.03 1.50 3.38
C ALA A 110 2.12 1.42 4.48
N ARG A 111 1.88 0.68 5.56
CA ARG A 111 2.81 0.49 6.69
C ARG A 111 3.53 -0.85 6.67
N LEU A 112 3.29 -1.67 5.63
CA LEU A 112 4.02 -2.91 5.44
C LEU A 112 5.49 -2.63 5.09
N ASP A 113 6.35 -3.58 5.41
CA ASP A 113 7.72 -3.59 4.89
C ASP A 113 7.75 -3.77 3.36
N GLU A 114 8.91 -3.54 2.76
CA GLU A 114 9.06 -3.57 1.30
C GLU A 114 8.77 -4.95 0.69
N LEU A 115 9.15 -6.03 1.38
CA LEU A 115 8.95 -7.40 0.91
C LEU A 115 7.46 -7.77 0.92
N GLN A 116 6.76 -7.46 2.01
CA GLN A 116 5.32 -7.66 2.13
C GLN A 116 4.57 -6.77 1.14
N LYS A 117 4.95 -5.50 0.98
CA LYS A 117 4.33 -4.61 -0.02
C LYS A 117 4.49 -5.15 -1.44
N ARG A 118 5.65 -5.72 -1.78
CA ARG A 118 5.88 -6.39 -3.06
C ARG A 118 4.97 -7.60 -3.25
N ILE A 119 4.94 -8.51 -2.28
CA ILE A 119 4.05 -9.68 -2.29
C ILE A 119 2.59 -9.26 -2.52
N GLN A 120 2.14 -8.25 -1.79
CA GLN A 120 0.77 -7.76 -1.91
C GLN A 120 0.49 -7.16 -3.28
N THR A 121 1.43 -6.41 -3.84
CA THR A 121 1.28 -5.81 -5.17
C THR A 121 1.22 -6.88 -6.27
N GLU A 122 2.09 -7.89 -6.19
CA GLU A 122 2.07 -9.04 -7.11
C GLU A 122 0.77 -9.86 -6.96
N ALA A 123 0.31 -10.08 -5.73
CA ALA A 123 -0.96 -10.73 -5.44
C ALA A 123 -2.17 -9.96 -6.00
N PHE A 124 -2.18 -8.62 -5.86
CA PHE A 124 -3.22 -7.77 -6.43
C PHE A 124 -3.22 -7.86 -7.96
N GLY A 125 -2.05 -7.76 -8.60
CA GLY A 125 -1.92 -7.90 -10.05
C GLY A 125 -2.44 -9.25 -10.55
N PHE A 126 -2.06 -10.34 -9.89
CA PHE A 126 -2.58 -11.68 -10.17
C PHE A 126 -4.11 -11.74 -10.01
N SER A 127 -4.64 -11.27 -8.89
CA SER A 127 -6.07 -11.34 -8.59
C SER A 127 -6.93 -10.57 -9.59
N LEU A 128 -6.47 -9.38 -10.02
CA LEU A 128 -7.13 -8.55 -11.02
C LEU A 128 -7.15 -9.25 -12.38
N GLY A 129 -6.00 -9.75 -12.83
CA GLY A 129 -5.90 -10.47 -14.11
C GLY A 129 -6.75 -11.74 -14.13
N ALA A 130 -6.67 -12.55 -13.07
CA ALA A 130 -7.45 -13.78 -12.94
C ALA A 130 -8.96 -13.50 -12.86
N THR A 131 -9.38 -12.48 -12.11
CA THR A 131 -10.80 -12.09 -12.02
C THR A 131 -11.31 -11.57 -13.35
N ALA A 132 -10.54 -10.74 -14.07
CA ALA A 132 -10.91 -10.26 -15.40
C ALA A 132 -11.09 -11.43 -16.38
N LEU A 133 -10.19 -12.41 -16.36
CA LEU A 133 -10.30 -13.59 -17.22
C LEU A 133 -11.53 -14.44 -16.90
N ILE A 134 -11.81 -14.68 -15.61
CA ILE A 134 -12.99 -15.45 -15.17
C ILE A 134 -14.29 -14.71 -15.51
N THR A 135 -14.36 -13.42 -15.24
CA THR A 135 -15.56 -12.62 -15.51
C THR A 135 -15.84 -12.48 -17.01
N PHE A 136 -14.81 -12.34 -17.85
CA PHE A 136 -14.97 -12.40 -19.31
C PHE A 136 -15.41 -13.77 -19.79
N ALA A 137 -14.78 -14.85 -19.32
CA ALA A 137 -15.21 -16.21 -19.65
C ALA A 137 -16.69 -16.44 -19.28
N TYR A 138 -17.10 -15.95 -18.11
CA TYR A 138 -18.50 -16.02 -17.68
C TYR A 138 -19.44 -15.16 -18.53
N GLY A 139 -19.02 -13.96 -18.93
CA GLY A 139 -19.81 -13.11 -19.84
C GLY A 139 -20.08 -13.79 -21.20
N PHE A 140 -19.13 -14.53 -21.74
CA PHE A 140 -19.37 -15.34 -22.94
C PHE A 140 -20.36 -16.49 -22.68
N LEU A 141 -20.27 -17.14 -21.51
CA LEU A 141 -21.22 -18.17 -21.09
C LEU A 141 -22.64 -17.61 -20.92
N GLU A 142 -22.80 -16.41 -20.36
CA GLU A 142 -24.10 -15.72 -20.31
C GLU A 142 -24.65 -15.49 -21.72
N GLY A 143 -23.80 -15.08 -22.67
CA GLY A 143 -24.16 -14.95 -24.08
C GLY A 143 -24.62 -16.27 -24.73
N ALA A 144 -24.18 -17.42 -24.19
CA ALA A 144 -24.60 -18.76 -24.62
C ALA A 144 -25.86 -19.27 -23.87
N GLY A 145 -26.44 -18.47 -22.97
CA GLY A 145 -27.68 -18.80 -22.26
C GLY A 145 -27.51 -19.15 -20.78
N MET A 146 -26.32 -18.95 -20.17
CA MET A 146 -26.21 -19.05 -18.71
C MET A 146 -27.01 -17.94 -17.98
N PRO A 147 -27.45 -18.19 -16.74
CA PRO A 147 -28.09 -17.18 -15.90
C PRO A 147 -27.19 -15.96 -15.64
N HIS A 148 -27.81 -14.79 -15.49
CA HIS A 148 -27.10 -13.55 -15.20
C HIS A 148 -26.51 -13.56 -13.78
N LEU A 149 -25.21 -13.25 -13.65
CA LEU A 149 -24.52 -13.24 -12.36
C LEU A 149 -24.59 -11.87 -11.69
N ASN A 150 -24.82 -11.87 -10.37
CA ASN A 150 -24.82 -10.63 -9.60
C ASN A 150 -23.39 -10.10 -9.44
N TRP A 151 -23.20 -8.81 -9.71
CA TRP A 151 -21.93 -8.09 -9.59
C TRP A 151 -21.34 -8.15 -8.17
N THR A 152 -22.17 -8.40 -7.16
CA THR A 152 -21.77 -8.62 -5.77
C THR A 152 -20.77 -9.78 -5.62
N TYR A 153 -20.77 -10.77 -6.53
CA TYR A 153 -19.84 -11.91 -6.46
C TYR A 153 -18.42 -11.59 -6.97
N ILE A 154 -18.24 -10.51 -7.74
CA ILE A 154 -16.95 -10.16 -8.34
C ILE A 154 -15.92 -9.82 -7.26
N LEU A 155 -16.32 -9.04 -6.25
CA LEU A 155 -15.41 -8.61 -5.19
C LEU A 155 -14.95 -9.78 -4.29
N PRO A 156 -15.84 -10.66 -3.79
CA PRO A 156 -15.43 -11.88 -3.08
C PRO A 156 -14.51 -12.79 -3.90
N LEU A 157 -14.79 -12.96 -5.20
CA LEU A 157 -13.95 -13.73 -6.11
C LEU A 157 -12.53 -13.14 -6.18
N MET A 158 -12.45 -11.82 -6.41
CA MET A 158 -11.17 -11.12 -6.46
C MET A 158 -10.41 -11.21 -5.13
N ALA A 159 -11.11 -11.05 -4.00
CA ALA A 159 -10.52 -11.19 -2.67
C ALA A 159 -9.99 -12.60 -2.41
N ALA A 160 -10.71 -13.64 -2.85
CA ALA A 160 -10.25 -15.03 -2.75
C ALA A 160 -9.00 -15.28 -3.59
N LEU A 161 -8.98 -14.79 -4.84
CA LEU A 161 -7.82 -14.91 -5.72
C LEU A 161 -6.61 -14.12 -5.20
N TRP A 162 -6.84 -12.95 -4.60
CA TRP A 162 -5.81 -12.18 -3.92
C TRP A 162 -5.23 -12.94 -2.73
N ALA A 163 -6.06 -13.55 -1.89
CA ALA A 163 -5.60 -14.37 -0.76
C ALA A 163 -4.76 -15.57 -1.23
N VAL A 164 -5.19 -16.24 -2.31
CA VAL A 164 -4.44 -17.34 -2.94
C VAL A 164 -3.10 -16.84 -3.49
N GLY A 165 -3.10 -15.74 -4.24
CA GLY A 165 -1.87 -15.13 -4.78
C GLY A 165 -0.90 -14.72 -3.67
N ALA A 166 -1.40 -14.08 -2.62
CA ALA A 166 -0.60 -13.67 -1.48
C ALA A 166 0.02 -14.88 -0.75
N ALA A 167 -0.73 -15.97 -0.59
CA ALA A 167 -0.21 -17.21 -0.01
C ALA A 167 0.92 -17.79 -0.87
N ILE A 168 0.70 -17.94 -2.18
CA ILE A 168 1.69 -18.48 -3.12
C ILE A 168 2.98 -17.66 -3.11
N PHE A 169 2.88 -16.33 -3.22
CA PHE A 169 4.05 -15.46 -3.21
C PHE A 169 4.75 -15.45 -1.85
N THR A 170 4.00 -15.52 -0.75
CA THR A 170 4.61 -15.67 0.59
C THR A 170 5.43 -16.95 0.71
N PHE A 171 4.96 -18.07 0.18
CA PHE A 171 5.73 -19.32 0.15
C PHE A 171 6.93 -19.27 -0.80
N ARG A 172 6.86 -18.47 -1.88
CA ARG A 172 7.94 -18.31 -2.86
C ARG A 172 9.15 -17.55 -2.31
N TYR A 173 8.92 -16.58 -1.42
CA TYR A 173 9.95 -15.69 -0.86
C TYR A 173 10.44 -16.09 0.53
N ARG A 174 9.91 -17.17 1.10
CA ARG A 174 10.44 -17.82 2.30
C ARG A 174 11.57 -18.76 1.93
#